data_AF-A0AA88QFA8-F1
#
_entry.id   AF-A0AA88QFA8-F1
#
_cell.length_a   1.000
_cell.length_b   1.000
_cell.length_c   1.000
_cell.angle_alpha   90.00
_cell.angle_beta   90.00
_cell.angle_gamma   90.00
#
_symmetry.space_group_name_H-M   'P 1'
#
loop_
_entity.id
_entity.type
_entity.pdbx_description
1 polymer ?
#
loop_
_entity_poly.entity_id
_entity_poly.type
_entity_poly.pdbx_seq_one_letter_code
_entity_poly.pdbx_strand_id
1 'polypeptide(L)' 'VVQGGRKSLADKFEYVMHGKLYKITEEGSGPNLKADMYISFGGLLMQLRGDPSIATRFELDQRLFVLMRKV' A
#
# COMPACT_ATOMS: atom_id res chain seq x y z
N VAL A 1 9.44 -17.07 -12.04
CA VAL A 1 10.89 -16.86 -12.20
C VAL A 1 11.22 -15.47 -11.71
N VAL A 2 11.82 -15.33 -10.53
CA VAL A 2 12.43 -14.06 -10.12
C VAL A 2 13.64 -13.89 -11.04
N GLN A 3 13.77 -12.76 -11.74
CA GLN A 3 14.97 -12.43 -12.52
C GLN A 3 16.15 -12.30 -11.54
N GLY A 4 16.74 -13.43 -11.18
CA GLY A 4 17.81 -13.56 -10.19
C GLY A 4 19.12 -13.04 -10.74
N GLY A 5 19.41 -11.77 -10.47
CA GLY A 5 20.71 -11.19 -10.81
C GLY A 5 20.82 -9.69 -10.53
N ARG A 6 19.70 -8.94 -10.52
CA ARG A 6 19.72 -7.52 -10.23
C ARG A 6 19.33 -7.27 -8.77
N LYS A 7 20.27 -6.68 -7.99
CA LYS A 7 19.96 -6.20 -6.64
C LYS A 7 18.76 -5.25 -6.69
N SER A 8 17.82 -5.43 -5.77
CA SER A 8 16.58 -4.67 -5.70
C SER A 8 16.30 -4.17 -4.27
N LEU A 9 15.27 -3.35 -4.12
CA LEU A 9 14.83 -2.92 -2.78
C LEU A 9 14.36 -4.12 -1.94
N ALA A 10 13.79 -5.15 -2.56
CA ALA A 10 13.29 -6.35 -1.89
C ALA A 10 14.35 -7.08 -1.07
N ASP A 11 15.62 -7.03 -1.49
CA ASP A 11 16.74 -7.72 -0.81
C ASP A 11 17.01 -7.18 0.61
N LYS A 12 16.44 -6.01 0.96
CA LYS A 12 16.59 -5.36 2.26
C LYS A 12 15.45 -5.65 3.24
N PHE A 13 14.46 -6.43 2.81
CA PHE A 13 13.23 -6.69 3.55
C PHE A 13 12.95 -8.18 3.66
N GLU A 14 12.33 -8.60 4.76
CA GLU A 14 12.06 -10.02 5.05
C GLU A 14 10.76 -10.48 4.38
N TYR A 15 9.88 -9.54 4.05
CA TYR A 15 8.57 -9.82 3.49
C TYR A 15 8.21 -8.83 2.39
N VAL A 16 7.74 -9.36 1.26
CA VAL A 16 7.32 -8.56 0.10
C VAL A 16 6.03 -9.14 -0.48
N MET A 17 5.06 -8.29 -0.76
CA MET A 17 3.88 -8.65 -1.56
C MET A 17 3.59 -7.63 -2.64
N HIS A 18 2.88 -8.06 -3.67
CA HIS A 18 2.37 -7.24 -4.77
C HIS A 18 0.84 -7.28 -4.74
N GLY A 19 0.21 -6.11 -4.75
CA GLY A 19 -1.24 -5.97 -4.61
C GLY A 19 -1.80 -4.84 -5.44
N LYS A 20 -3.13 -4.68 -5.38
CA LYS A 20 -3.88 -3.62 -6.07
C LYS A 20 -4.67 -2.79 -5.06
N LEU A 21 -4.53 -1.47 -5.15
CA LEU A 21 -5.39 -0.52 -4.46
C LEU A 21 -6.76 -0.54 -5.13
N TYR A 22 -7.78 -1.04 -4.43
CA TYR A 22 -9.11 -1.27 -5.03
C TYR A 22 -10.20 -0.35 -4.47
N LYS A 23 -9.90 0.41 -3.41
CA LYS A 23 -10.84 1.38 -2.83
C LYS A 23 -10.09 2.48 -2.10
N ILE A 24 -10.52 3.72 -2.31
CA ILE A 24 -10.10 4.90 -1.55
C ILE A 24 -11.38 5.56 -1.06
N THR A 25 -11.44 5.90 0.23
CA THR A 25 -12.55 6.62 0.83
C THR A 25 -12.06 7.70 1.77
N GLU A 26 -12.85 8.73 1.97
CA GLU A 26 -12.62 9.76 2.97
C GLU A 26 -13.74 9.70 4.01
N GLU A 27 -13.38 9.79 5.28
CA GLU A 27 -14.29 9.73 6.42
C GLU A 27 -14.05 10.95 7.35
N GLY A 28 -15.13 11.56 7.81
CA GLY A 28 -15.09 12.71 8.73
C GLY A 28 -15.25 14.06 8.03
N SER A 29 -15.01 15.14 8.78
CA SER A 29 -15.11 16.51 8.28
C SER A 29 -14.15 17.46 9.00
N GLY A 30 -13.73 18.52 8.29
CA GLY A 30 -12.82 19.54 8.81
C GLY A 30 -11.51 18.94 9.34
N PRO A 31 -11.10 19.25 10.57
CA PRO A 31 -9.82 18.78 11.14
C PRO A 31 -9.78 17.26 11.40
N ASN A 32 -10.93 16.59 11.40
CA ASN A 32 -11.03 15.14 11.63
C ASN A 32 -11.10 14.31 10.35
N LEU A 33 -10.96 14.95 9.18
CA LEU A 33 -10.96 14.24 7.90
C LEU A 33 -9.80 13.24 7.84
N LYS A 34 -10.11 11.98 7.53
CA LYS A 34 -9.15 10.90 7.31
C LYS A 34 -9.42 10.22 5.99
N ALA A 35 -8.37 9.74 5.34
CA ALA A 35 -8.47 8.90 4.17
C ALA A 35 -8.17 7.45 4.54
N ASP A 36 -8.97 6.54 3.99
CA ASP A 36 -8.81 5.09 4.04
C ASP A 36 -8.47 4.54 2.67
N MET A 37 -7.37 3.81 2.59
CA MET A 37 -6.94 3.11 1.38
C MET A 37 -6.98 1.60 1.61
N TYR A 38 -7.66 0.88 0.72
CA TYR A 38 -7.79 -0.57 0.80
C TYR A 38 -7.02 -1.26 -0.32
N ILE A 39 -6.10 -2.15 0.06
CA ILE A 39 -5.24 -2.89 -0.86
C ILE A 39 -5.53 -4.38 -0.73
N SER A 40 -5.60 -5.07 -1.87
CA SER A 40 -5.71 -6.53 -1.94
C SER A 40 -4.44 -7.14 -2.52
N PHE A 41 -3.83 -8.06 -1.78
CA PHE A 41 -2.66 -8.84 -2.16
C PHE A 41 -3.09 -10.28 -2.50
N GLY A 42 -3.92 -10.45 -3.52
CA GLY A 42 -4.41 -11.77 -3.95
C GLY A 42 -5.43 -12.40 -2.98
N GLY A 43 -6.24 -11.57 -2.33
CA GLY A 43 -7.24 -12.01 -1.33
C GLY A 43 -6.86 -11.66 0.10
N LEU A 44 -5.59 -11.37 0.38
CA LEU A 44 -5.17 -10.79 1.64
C LEU A 44 -5.43 -9.28 1.63
N LEU A 45 -6.29 -8.81 2.54
CA LEU A 45 -6.74 -7.42 2.59
C LEU A 45 -5.90 -6.58 3.56
N MET A 46 -5.65 -5.33 3.19
CA MET A 46 -4.99 -4.32 4.03
C MET A 46 -5.77 -3.01 3.99
N GLN A 47 -5.91 -2.35 5.14
CA GLN A 47 -6.44 -0.99 5.26
C GLN A 47 -5.35 -0.07 5.80
N LEU A 48 -5.09 1.04 5.12
CA LEU A 48 -4.23 2.12 5.60
C LEU A 48 -5.07 3.38 5.82
N ARG A 49 -5.13 3.85 7.07
CA ARG A 49 -5.86 5.06 7.47
C ARG A 49 -4.89 6.17 7.82
N GLY A 50 -5.11 7.38 7.30
CA GLY A 50 -4.20 8.49 7.55
C GLY A 50 -4.73 9.85 7.15
N ASP A 51 -3.83 10.82 7.08
CA ASP A 51 -4.11 12.15 6.56
C ASP A 51 -4.46 12.09 5.06
N PRO A 52 -5.50 12.80 4.59
CA PRO A 52 -5.89 12.82 3.19
C PRO A 52 -4.77 13.21 2.22
N SER A 53 -3.84 14.08 2.63
CA SER A 53 -2.69 14.50 1.80
C SER A 53 -1.75 13.34 1.41
N ILE A 54 -1.81 12.23 2.13
CA ILE A 54 -1.08 11.00 1.79
C ILE A 54 -1.84 10.25 0.70
N ALA A 55 -3.16 10.15 0.82
CA ALA A 55 -4.01 9.43 -0.12
C ALA A 55 -4.00 10.06 -1.52
N THR A 56 -3.80 11.37 -1.64
CA THR A 56 -3.69 12.05 -2.95
C THR A 56 -2.51 11.59 -3.80
N ARG A 57 -1.54 10.87 -3.22
CA ARG A 57 -0.40 10.30 -3.94
C ARG A 57 -0.70 8.93 -4.55
N PHE A 58 -1.87 8.38 -4.29
CA PHE A 58 -2.28 7.07 -4.73
C PHE A 58 -3.50 7.15 -5.65
N GLU A 59 -3.55 6.23 -6.60
CA GLU A 59 -4.61 6.16 -7.59
C GLU A 59 -5.38 4.84 -7.47
N LEU A 60 -6.67 4.88 -7.78
CA LEU A 60 -7.48 3.66 -7.84
C LEU A 60 -6.91 2.71 -8.90
N ASP A 61 -6.97 1.40 -8.64
CA ASP A 61 -6.41 0.33 -9.46
C ASP A 61 -4.88 0.33 -9.58
N GLN A 62 -4.18 1.22 -8.88
CA GLN A 62 -2.72 1.24 -8.82
C GLN A 62 -2.18 -0.07 -8.24
N ARG A 63 -1.15 -0.61 -8.89
CA ARG A 63 -0.40 -1.78 -8.44
C ARG A 63 0.75 -1.34 -7.55
N LEU A 64 0.84 -1.94 -6.36
CA LEU A 64 1.76 -1.53 -5.31
C LEU A 64 2.52 -2.73 -4.75
N PHE A 65 3.73 -2.48 -4.27
CA PHE A 65 4.50 -3.43 -3.48
C PHE A 65 4.49 -2.99 -2.01
N VAL A 66 4.24 -3.92 -1.09
CA VAL A 66 4.50 -3.71 0.35
C VAL A 66 5.79 -4.44 0.70
N LEU A 67 6.66 -3.78 1.45
CA LEU A 67 7.94 -4.31 1.90
C LEU A 67 8.03 -4.12 3.42
N MET A 68 8.24 -5.21 4.15
CA MET A 68 8.29 -5.20 5.62
C MET A 68 9.53 -5.94 6.12
N ARG A 69 10.09 -5.43 7.21
CA ARG A 69 11.20 -6.05 7.94
C ARG A 69 10.99 -5.82 9.44
N LYS A 70 11.46 -6.74 10.26
CA LYS A 70 11.50 -6.58 11.70
C LYS A 70 12.50 -5.47 12.09
N VAL A 71 12.18 -4.74 13.15
CA VAL A 71 13.05 -3.75 13.82
C VAL A 71 13.68 -4.37 15.04
#